data_AF-A0A964VVM2-F1
#
_entry.id   AF-A0A964VVM2-F1
#
_cell.length_a   1.000
_cell.length_b   1.000
_cell.length_c   1.000
_cell.angle_alpha   90.00
_cell.angle_beta   90.00
_cell.angle_gamma   90.00
#
_symmetry.space_group_name_H-M   'P 1'
#
loop_
_entity.id
_entity.type
_entity.pdbx_description
1 polymer ?
#
loop_
_entity_poly.entity_id
_entity_poly.type
_entity_poly.pdbx_seq_one_letter_code
_entity_poly.pdbx_strand_id
1 'polypeptide(L)'
;MNPNRRTWTLLALTLFLGGAYVFAFTDWLDPQPIEIASQIRPVIQPPRFGRRGPKATPESPDKPTETSPASSVARVTFSLDGRYRLSSVRVFVLNAQGEPAKKIWDLTGKSRELNSLMYGMNPAGMSPPEGTDAAAPLEAELTYLLEIRAGRRTGSHRFKTLPLTPTEN
;
A
#
# COMPACT_ATOMS: atom_id res chain seq x y z
N MET A 1 -6.54 -60.35 1.14
CA MET A 1 -6.02 -60.26 2.52
C MET A 1 -6.52 -58.94 3.09
N ASN A 2 -7.51 -58.97 4.00
CA ASN A 2 -8.09 -57.74 4.55
C ASN A 2 -7.11 -57.14 5.56
N PRO A 3 -6.73 -55.85 5.44
CA PRO A 3 -5.77 -55.25 6.34
C PRO A 3 -6.32 -55.27 7.78
N ASN A 4 -5.51 -55.73 8.73
CA ASN A 4 -5.89 -55.79 10.13
C ASN A 4 -6.11 -54.39 10.71
N ARG A 5 -6.99 -54.27 11.72
CA ARG A 5 -7.31 -52.98 12.37
C ARG A 5 -6.07 -52.20 12.83
N ARG A 6 -5.03 -52.92 13.29
CA ARG A 6 -3.73 -52.34 13.71
C ARG A 6 -2.96 -51.70 12.55
N THR A 7 -3.02 -52.31 11.37
CA THR A 7 -2.38 -51.78 10.17
C THR A 7 -3.07 -50.49 9.73
N TRP A 8 -4.41 -50.44 9.84
CA TRP A 8 -5.18 -49.22 9.58
C TRP A 8 -4.87 -48.08 10.56
N THR A 9 -4.72 -48.37 11.86
CA THR A 9 -4.34 -47.32 12.82
C THR A 9 -2.94 -46.78 12.56
N LEU A 10 -1.96 -47.64 12.23
CA LEU A 10 -0.62 -47.18 11.88
C LEU A 10 -0.63 -46.35 10.61
N LEU A 11 -1.42 -46.74 9.60
CA LEU A 11 -1.52 -46.01 8.34
C LEU A 11 -2.18 -44.65 8.55
N ALA A 12 -3.26 -44.58 9.33
CA ALA A 12 -3.92 -43.34 9.71
C ALA A 12 -2.99 -42.43 10.54
N LEU A 13 -2.26 -42.98 11.51
CA LEU A 13 -1.30 -42.23 12.31
C LEU A 13 -0.16 -41.68 11.45
N THR A 14 0.35 -42.46 10.51
CA THR A 14 1.41 -42.03 9.59
C THR A 14 0.93 -40.95 8.65
N LEU A 15 -0.30 -41.07 8.12
CA LEU A 15 -0.92 -40.02 7.31
C LEU A 15 -1.17 -38.74 8.13
N PHE A 16 -1.59 -38.88 9.38
CA PHE A 16 -1.80 -37.76 10.28
C PHE A 16 -0.49 -37.05 10.61
N LEU A 17 0.57 -37.80 10.98
CA LEU A 17 1.89 -37.22 11.24
C LEU A 17 2.49 -36.58 9.98
N GLY A 18 2.37 -37.23 8.82
CA GLY A 18 2.84 -36.68 7.55
C GLY A 18 2.09 -35.41 7.17
N GLY A 19 0.76 -35.41 7.31
CA GLY A 19 -0.08 -34.23 7.10
C GLY A 19 0.25 -33.10 8.08
N ALA A 20 0.41 -33.41 9.37
CA ALA A 20 0.80 -32.44 10.39
C ALA A 20 2.21 -31.88 10.15
N TYR A 21 3.16 -32.72 9.70
CA TYR A 21 4.51 -32.29 9.35
C TYR A 21 4.51 -31.34 8.15
N VAL A 22 3.79 -31.68 7.08
CA VAL A 22 3.64 -30.79 5.92
C VAL A 22 2.93 -29.50 6.33
N PHE A 23 1.89 -29.58 7.17
CA PHE A 23 1.18 -28.39 7.66
C PHE A 23 2.07 -27.49 8.53
N ALA A 24 2.92 -28.07 9.39
CA ALA A 24 3.79 -27.31 10.28
C ALA A 24 5.06 -26.78 9.59
N PHE A 25 5.58 -27.49 8.58
CA PHE A 25 6.85 -27.15 7.95
C PHE A 25 6.71 -26.48 6.58
N THR A 26 5.51 -26.48 6.01
CA THR A 26 5.26 -25.75 4.78
C THR A 26 4.64 -24.41 5.13
N ASP A 27 5.43 -23.35 5.06
CA ASP A 27 5.00 -21.94 5.13
C ASP A 27 3.98 -21.55 4.03
N TRP A 28 3.44 -22.53 3.29
CA TRP A 28 2.43 -22.38 2.25
C TRP A 28 1.16 -21.69 2.75
N LEU A 29 0.85 -21.84 4.04
CA LEU A 29 -0.34 -21.27 4.66
C LEU A 29 -0.10 -19.87 5.25
N ASP A 30 1.17 -19.49 5.46
CA ASP A 30 1.48 -18.17 5.98
C ASP A 30 1.38 -17.13 4.86
N PRO A 31 0.57 -16.07 5.05
CA PRO A 31 0.49 -14.99 4.08
C PRO A 31 1.85 -14.28 4.02
N GLN A 32 2.56 -14.42 2.90
CA GLN A 32 3.83 -13.74 2.69
C GLN A 32 3.64 -12.22 2.87
N PRO A 33 4.38 -11.58 3.79
CA PRO A 33 4.26 -10.15 4.03
C PRO A 33 4.75 -9.39 2.80
N ILE A 34 4.01 -8.35 2.41
CA ILE A 34 4.49 -7.39 1.42
C ILE A 34 5.31 -6.36 2.19
N GLU A 35 6.61 -6.27 1.90
CA GLU A 35 7.44 -5.23 2.49
C GLU A 35 7.19 -3.92 1.76
N ILE A 36 6.86 -2.89 2.53
CA ILE A 36 6.51 -1.57 2.01
C ILE A 36 7.50 -0.58 2.59
N ALA A 37 8.17 0.17 1.72
CA ALA A 37 8.99 1.31 2.12
C ALA A 37 8.28 2.62 1.73
N SER A 38 8.15 3.54 2.68
CA SER A 38 7.61 4.89 2.42
C SER A 38 8.74 5.87 2.14
N GLN A 39 8.67 6.56 1.01
CA GLN A 39 9.49 7.71 0.71
C GLN A 39 8.63 8.98 0.80
N ILE A 40 8.99 9.87 1.72
CA ILE A 40 8.41 11.20 1.85
C ILE A 40 9.38 12.16 1.16
N ARG A 41 9.08 12.58 -0.06
CA ARG A 41 9.91 13.56 -0.78
C ARG A 41 9.22 14.92 -0.74
N PRO A 42 9.81 15.94 -0.10
CA PRO A 42 9.38 17.31 -0.37
C PRO A 42 9.55 17.54 -1.87
N VAL A 43 8.53 18.11 -2.51
CA VAL A 43 8.58 18.45 -3.93
C VAL A 43 9.48 19.67 -4.07
N ILE A 44 10.78 19.47 -3.94
CA ILE A 44 11.77 20.43 -4.41
C ILE A 44 11.81 20.18 -5.91
N GLN A 45 10.94 20.87 -6.66
CA GLN A 45 11.20 21.02 -8.09
C GLN A 45 12.59 21.66 -8.17
N PRO A 46 13.60 20.98 -8.75
CA PRO A 46 14.84 21.67 -9.04
C PRO A 46 14.45 22.84 -9.94
N PRO A 47 14.80 24.09 -9.60
CA PRO A 47 14.53 25.20 -10.50
C PRO A 47 15.21 24.84 -11.83
N ARG A 48 14.42 24.77 -12.91
CA ARG A 48 14.90 24.50 -14.27
C ARG A 48 15.73 25.69 -14.76
N PHE A 49 16.90 25.92 -14.17
CA PHE A 49 17.94 26.75 -14.73
C PHE A 49 18.69 25.91 -15.77
N GLY A 50 18.35 26.06 -17.05
CA GLY A 50 19.21 25.48 -18.09
C GLY A 50 18.61 25.05 -19.43
N ARG A 51 17.39 25.44 -19.81
CA ARG A 51 16.98 25.31 -21.23
C ARG A 51 16.59 26.65 -21.83
N ARG A 52 17.62 27.32 -22.36
CA ARG A 52 17.52 28.38 -23.35
C ARG A 52 17.21 27.72 -24.70
N GLY A 53 16.03 27.96 -25.25
CA GLY A 53 15.61 27.56 -26.61
C GLY A 53 14.24 28.17 -26.94
N PRO A 54 14.01 28.70 -28.16
CA PRO A 54 13.35 30.00 -28.30
C PRO A 54 11.90 29.96 -28.84
N LYS A 55 11.22 31.05 -28.48
CA LYS A 55 10.10 31.73 -29.16
C LYS A 55 8.68 31.21 -28.91
N ALA A 56 7.90 32.16 -28.39
CA ALA A 56 6.49 32.12 -28.03
C ALA A 56 5.57 31.45 -29.06
N THR A 57 4.60 30.70 -28.54
CA THR A 57 3.23 30.67 -29.07
C THR A 57 2.31 30.81 -27.86
N PRO A 58 1.46 31.85 -27.82
CA PRO A 58 0.52 32.04 -26.72
C PRO A 58 -0.64 31.05 -26.86
N GLU A 59 -1.25 30.72 -25.72
CA GLU A 59 -2.66 30.30 -25.62
C GLU A 59 -2.98 28.83 -25.97
N SER A 60 -3.01 28.00 -24.92
CA SER A 60 -4.12 27.07 -24.71
C SER A 60 -4.29 26.88 -23.19
N PRO A 61 -5.39 27.39 -22.60
CA PRO A 61 -5.62 27.38 -21.15
C PRO A 61 -6.18 26.04 -20.63
N ASP A 62 -6.12 24.96 -21.42
CA ASP A 62 -6.73 23.69 -21.08
C ASP A 62 -5.68 22.57 -20.98
N LYS A 63 -4.80 22.69 -19.99
CA LYS A 63 -4.19 21.50 -19.41
C LYS A 63 -4.66 21.44 -17.97
N PRO A 64 -5.48 20.46 -17.57
CA PRO A 64 -5.73 20.21 -16.17
C PRO A 64 -4.38 19.94 -15.54
N THR A 65 -3.87 20.97 -14.86
CA THR A 65 -3.02 20.79 -13.71
C THR A 65 -3.80 19.82 -12.86
N GLU A 66 -3.39 18.55 -12.83
CA GLU A 66 -3.95 17.57 -11.90
C GLU A 66 -3.76 18.19 -10.53
N THR A 67 -4.84 18.84 -10.08
CA THR A 67 -5.10 19.30 -8.73
C THR A 67 -5.08 18.05 -7.87
N SER A 68 -3.87 17.55 -7.58
CA SER A 68 -3.64 16.81 -6.35
C SER A 68 -4.13 17.74 -5.25
N PRO A 69 -5.08 17.31 -4.41
CA PRO A 69 -5.64 18.17 -3.38
C PRO A 69 -4.47 18.73 -2.56
N ALA A 70 -4.52 20.02 -2.27
CA ALA A 70 -3.54 20.74 -1.49
C ALA A 70 -3.40 20.08 -0.10
N SER A 71 -2.60 19.03 -0.01
CA SER A 71 -2.21 18.43 1.25
C SER A 71 -0.98 19.20 1.73
N SER A 72 -1.06 19.73 2.94
CA SER A 72 0.02 20.44 3.65
C SER A 72 1.24 19.55 3.98
N VAL A 73 1.30 18.35 3.38
CA VAL A 73 2.25 17.29 3.64
C VAL A 73 3.00 16.93 2.36
N ALA A 74 4.30 16.67 2.49
CA ALA A 74 5.14 16.23 1.39
C ALA A 74 4.57 14.96 0.75
N ARG A 75 4.70 14.83 -0.58
CA ARG A 75 4.15 13.69 -1.33
C ARG A 75 4.68 12.39 -0.73
N VAL A 76 3.76 11.51 -0.32
CA VAL A 76 4.07 10.19 0.22
C VAL A 76 3.96 9.17 -0.90
N THR A 77 5.09 8.55 -1.25
CA THR A 77 5.15 7.43 -2.20
C THR A 77 5.53 6.17 -1.45
N PHE A 78 4.83 5.08 -1.74
CA PHE A 78 5.07 3.77 -1.17
C PHE A 78 5.66 2.86 -2.24
N SER A 79 6.89 2.41 -2.04
CA SER A 79 7.52 1.37 -2.85
C SER A 79 7.29 0.00 -2.20
N LEU A 80 6.97 -1.00 -3.02
CA LEU A 80 6.81 -2.40 -2.64
C LEU A 80 8.10 -3.15 -2.99
N ASP A 81 8.38 -4.24 -2.28
CA ASP A 81 9.52 -5.15 -2.52
C ASP A 81 9.48 -5.87 -3.87
N GLY A 82 8.32 -5.90 -4.51
CA GLY A 82 8.10 -6.61 -5.76
C GLY A 82 6.97 -5.99 -6.59
N ARG A 83 6.63 -6.67 -7.69
CA ARG A 83 5.48 -6.30 -8.51
C ARG A 83 4.26 -7.07 -8.03
N TYR A 84 3.26 -6.33 -7.57
CA TYR A 84 2.05 -6.90 -6.99
C TYR A 84 0.81 -6.40 -7.72
N ARG A 85 -0.16 -7.31 -7.91
CA ARG A 85 -1.53 -6.93 -8.27
C ARG A 85 -2.29 -6.63 -6.99
N LEU A 86 -2.41 -5.36 -6.68
CA LEU A 86 -3.14 -4.95 -5.49
C LEU A 86 -4.64 -5.29 -5.68
N SER A 87 -5.28 -5.63 -4.56
CA SER A 87 -6.70 -5.96 -4.44
C SER A 87 -7.44 -5.02 -3.49
N SER A 88 -6.73 -4.52 -2.48
CA SER A 88 -7.21 -3.50 -1.56
C SER A 88 -6.06 -2.65 -1.06
N VAL A 89 -6.31 -1.35 -0.88
CA VAL A 89 -5.40 -0.39 -0.24
C VAL A 89 -6.22 0.40 0.75
N ARG A 90 -5.78 0.46 2.01
CA ARG A 90 -6.45 1.19 3.08
C ARG A 90 -5.43 2.00 3.85
N VAL A 91 -5.79 3.22 4.22
CA VAL A 91 -5.00 4.03 5.13
C VAL A 91 -5.84 4.45 6.31
N PHE A 92 -5.30 4.21 7.50
CA PHE A 92 -5.89 4.56 8.78
C PHE A 92 -5.00 5.59 9.49
N VAL A 93 -5.61 6.58 10.13
CA VAL A 93 -4.96 7.43 11.13
C VAL A 93 -4.84 6.60 12.41
N LEU A 94 -3.66 6.57 13.04
CA LEU A 94 -3.49 5.99 14.37
C LEU A 94 -3.73 7.05 15.44
N ASN A 95 -4.36 6.66 16.54
CA ASN A 95 -4.38 7.46 17.76
C ASN A 95 -3.02 7.42 18.48
N ALA A 96 -2.91 8.19 19.58
CA ALA A 96 -1.71 8.20 20.42
C ALA A 96 -1.36 6.82 21.02
N GLN A 97 -2.35 5.92 21.13
CA GLN A 97 -2.19 4.54 21.59
C GLN A 97 -1.71 3.57 20.48
N GLY A 98 -1.62 4.03 19.23
CA GLY A 98 -1.20 3.22 18.09
C GLY A 98 -2.30 2.36 17.46
N GLU A 99 -3.57 2.60 17.82
CA GLU A 99 -4.74 1.93 17.26
C GLU A 99 -5.34 2.71 16.08
N PRO A 100 -5.86 2.02 15.04
CA PRO A 100 -6.47 2.67 13.89
C PRO A 100 -7.78 3.37 14.29
N ALA A 101 -7.74 4.70 14.37
CA ALA A 101 -8.86 5.52 14.82
C ALA A 101 -9.82 5.90 13.70
N LYS A 102 -9.29 6.21 12.51
CA LYS A 102 -10.10 6.69 11.37
C LYS A 102 -9.54 6.21 10.04
N LYS A 103 -10.39 5.61 9.21
CA LYS A 103 -10.06 5.27 7.82
C LYS A 103 -10.17 6.52 6.95
N ILE A 104 -9.08 6.89 6.27
CA ILE A 104 -8.98 8.11 5.45
C ILE A 104 -8.83 7.83 3.95
N TRP A 105 -8.39 6.62 3.61
CA TRP A 105 -8.31 6.17 2.22
C TRP A 105 -8.72 4.72 2.17
N ASP A 106 -9.64 4.38 1.27
CA ASP A 106 -10.06 3.01 1.01
C ASP A 106 -10.22 2.83 -0.49
N LEU A 107 -9.44 1.92 -1.05
CA LEU A 107 -9.52 1.52 -2.44
C LEU A 107 -9.72 0.02 -2.50
N THR A 108 -10.68 -0.37 -3.32
CA THR A 108 -10.97 -1.78 -3.58
C THR A 108 -11.05 -1.98 -5.09
N GLY A 109 -10.47 -3.06 -5.59
CA GLY A 109 -10.43 -3.35 -7.02
C GLY A 109 -9.21 -4.15 -7.42
N LYS A 110 -9.14 -4.57 -8.68
CA LYS A 110 -7.98 -5.32 -9.17
C LYS A 110 -7.05 -4.37 -9.89
N SER A 111 -5.95 -4.03 -9.24
CA SER A 111 -4.92 -3.20 -9.86
C SER A 111 -4.08 -3.99 -10.86
N ARG A 112 -3.44 -3.25 -11.79
CA ARG A 112 -2.34 -3.78 -12.59
C ARG A 112 -1.13 -4.07 -11.70
N GLU A 113 -0.17 -4.83 -12.22
CA GLU A 113 1.08 -5.10 -11.53
C GLU A 113 1.87 -3.80 -11.35
N LEU A 114 2.07 -3.41 -10.11
CA LEU A 114 2.81 -2.21 -9.74
C LEU A 114 3.75 -2.52 -8.56
N ASN A 115 4.82 -1.77 -8.49
CA ASN A 115 5.81 -1.81 -7.41
C ASN A 115 5.87 -0.49 -6.64
N SER A 116 5.09 0.51 -7.04
CA SER A 116 5.02 1.80 -6.37
C SER A 116 3.63 2.39 -6.47
N LEU A 117 3.20 3.02 -5.39
CA LEU A 117 1.90 3.66 -5.25
C LEU A 117 2.10 5.05 -4.64
N MET A 118 1.42 6.07 -5.17
CA MET A 118 1.42 7.39 -4.55
C MET A 118 0.10 7.60 -3.79
N TYR A 119 0.20 8.15 -2.57
CA TYR A 119 -0.99 8.49 -1.79
C TYR A 119 -1.90 9.45 -2.56
N GLY A 120 -3.21 9.20 -2.52
CA GLY A 120 -4.22 10.03 -3.21
C GLY A 120 -4.33 9.79 -4.71
N MET A 121 -3.43 9.02 -5.32
CA MET A 121 -3.58 8.55 -6.70
C MET A 121 -4.13 7.13 -6.73
N ASN A 122 -5.29 6.97 -7.36
CA ASN A 122 -5.90 5.67 -7.54
C ASN A 122 -5.12 4.90 -8.62
N PRO A 123 -4.55 3.72 -8.30
CA PRO A 123 -3.83 2.93 -9.29
C PRO A 123 -4.84 2.33 -10.29
N ALA A 124 -4.41 2.16 -11.53
CA ALA A 124 -5.30 1.71 -12.62
C ALA A 124 -6.03 0.40 -12.26
N GLY A 125 -7.38 0.44 -12.29
CA GLY A 125 -8.24 -0.70 -11.93
C GLY A 125 -8.72 -0.72 -10.47
N MET A 126 -8.35 0.27 -9.66
CA MET A 126 -8.88 0.47 -8.32
C MET A 126 -9.70 1.75 -8.23
N SER A 127 -10.79 1.65 -7.48
CA SER A 127 -11.66 2.78 -7.18
C SER A 127 -12.02 2.76 -5.69
N PRO A 128 -12.36 3.92 -5.11
CA PRO A 128 -12.98 3.93 -3.81
C PRO A 128 -14.30 3.16 -3.86
N PRO A 129 -14.68 2.46 -2.77
CA PRO A 129 -15.98 1.80 -2.70
C PRO A 129 -17.11 2.83 -2.87
N GLU A 130 -18.20 2.45 -3.53
CA GLU A 130 -19.33 3.33 -3.81
C GLU A 130 -19.79 4.06 -2.53
N GLY A 131 -19.78 5.40 -2.57
CA GLY A 131 -20.12 6.26 -1.43
C GLY A 131 -18.97 6.66 -0.50
N THR A 132 -17.72 6.29 -0.82
CA THR A 132 -16.53 6.81 -0.11
C THR A 132 -15.85 7.89 -0.94
N ASP A 133 -15.56 9.03 -0.29
CA ASP A 133 -14.82 10.12 -0.92
C ASP A 133 -13.41 9.68 -1.38
N ALA A 134 -12.89 10.39 -2.38
CA ALA A 134 -11.48 10.30 -2.74
C ALA A 134 -10.60 10.59 -1.50
N ALA A 135 -9.40 9.99 -1.46
CA ALA A 135 -8.48 10.01 -0.32
C ALA A 135 -8.53 11.32 0.47
N ALA A 136 -8.81 11.25 1.77
CA ALA A 136 -8.83 12.45 2.60
C ALA A 136 -7.42 13.08 2.66
N PRO A 137 -7.30 14.41 2.81
CA PRO A 137 -6.00 15.05 2.94
C PRO A 137 -5.21 14.46 4.11
N LEU A 138 -3.92 14.22 3.92
CA LEU A 138 -3.03 13.88 5.03
C LEU A 138 -2.84 15.12 5.90
N GLU A 139 -2.95 14.94 7.20
CA GLU A 139 -2.62 15.94 8.23
C GLU A 139 -1.15 15.76 8.62
N ALA A 140 -0.49 16.85 8.99
CA ALA A 140 0.89 16.79 9.47
C ALA A 140 0.95 16.23 10.90
N GLU A 141 2.10 15.65 11.27
CA GLU A 141 2.41 15.17 12.62
C GLU A 141 1.59 13.97 13.13
N LEU A 142 0.74 13.39 12.28
CA LEU A 142 0.01 12.17 12.60
C LEU A 142 0.76 10.92 12.14
N THR A 143 0.53 9.83 12.88
CA THR A 143 0.97 8.49 12.48
C THR A 143 -0.14 7.82 11.70
N TYR A 144 0.20 7.20 10.58
CA TYR A 144 -0.72 6.51 9.69
C TYR A 144 -0.30 5.05 9.50
N LEU A 145 -1.29 4.18 9.30
CA LEU A 145 -1.13 2.76 8.98
C LEU A 145 -1.67 2.57 7.56
N LEU A 146 -0.77 2.23 6.65
CA LEU A 146 -1.11 1.77 5.32
C LEU A 146 -1.24 0.25 5.34
N GLU A 147 -2.38 -0.27 4.95
CA GLU A 147 -2.61 -1.69 4.72
C GLU A 147 -2.84 -1.93 3.24
N ILE A 148 -2.09 -2.86 2.68
CA ILE A 148 -2.18 -3.27 1.28
C ILE A 148 -2.45 -4.77 1.23
N ARG A 149 -3.34 -5.18 0.34
CA ARG A 149 -3.63 -6.58 0.06
C ARG A 149 -3.42 -6.87 -1.41
N ALA A 150 -2.66 -7.91 -1.73
CA ALA A 150 -2.47 -8.44 -3.07
C ALA A 150 -2.86 -9.93 -3.10
N GLY A 151 -4.16 -10.20 -3.29
CA GLY A 151 -4.69 -11.56 -3.28
C GLY A 151 -4.53 -12.23 -1.90
N ARG A 152 -3.63 -13.22 -1.82
CA ARG A 152 -3.30 -13.92 -0.56
C ARG A 152 -2.20 -13.22 0.26
N ARG A 153 -1.50 -12.24 -0.31
CA ARG A 153 -0.44 -11.49 0.37
C ARG A 153 -1.00 -10.21 0.98
N THR A 154 -0.47 -9.83 2.14
CA THR A 154 -0.85 -8.62 2.86
C THR A 154 0.40 -7.91 3.34
N GLY A 155 0.45 -6.59 3.25
CA GLY A 155 1.50 -5.76 3.83
C GLY A 155 0.88 -4.66 4.67
N SER A 156 1.49 -4.37 5.81
CA SER A 156 1.13 -3.22 6.64
C SER A 156 2.37 -2.36 6.88
N HIS A 157 2.20 -1.04 6.81
CA HIS A 157 3.29 -0.10 6.96
C HIS A 157 2.86 1.12 7.76
N ARG A 158 3.63 1.43 8.81
CA ARG A 158 3.41 2.61 9.62
C ARG A 158 4.31 3.73 9.11
N PHE A 159 3.73 4.89 8.83
CA PHE A 159 4.48 6.07 8.43
C PHE A 159 4.01 7.30 9.22
N LYS A 160 4.91 8.24 9.44
CA LYS A 160 4.62 9.52 10.08
C LYS A 160 4.72 10.62 9.04
N THR A 161 3.74 11.50 8.98
CA THR A 161 3.77 12.66 8.10
C THR A 161 4.51 13.80 8.81
N LEU A 162 5.51 14.38 8.14
CA LEU A 162 6.18 15.57 8.64
C LEU A 162 5.54 16.81 8.01
N PRO A 163 5.39 17.92 8.76
CA PRO A 163 4.95 19.18 8.19
C PRO A 163 5.94 19.67 7.13
N LEU A 164 5.44 20.27 6.04
CA LEU A 164 6.25 20.84 4.95
C LEU A 164 6.92 22.18 5.34
N THR A 165 6.63 22.73 6.51
CA THR A 165 7.24 23.97 6.99
C THR A 165 8.68 23.72 7.44
N PRO A 166 9.67 24.49 6.93
CA PRO A 166 10.98 24.50 7.55
C PRO A 166 10.79 25.10 8.95
N THR A 167 11.22 24.39 9.98
CA THR A 167 11.55 25.02 11.27
C THR A 167 12.64 26.05 11.00
N GLU A 168 12.22 27.30 10.81
CA GLU A 168 13.08 28.48 10.84
C GLU A 168 13.51 28.64 12.31
N ASN A 169 14.81 28.45 12.56
CA ASN A 169 15.48 28.71 13.82
C ASN A 169 16.64 29.68 13.54
#